data_AF-A0A1J1LSZ0-F1
#
_entry.id   AF-A0A1J1LSZ0-F1
#
_cell.length_a   1.000
_cell.length_b   1.000
_cell.length_c   1.000
_cell.angle_alpha   90.00
_cell.angle_beta   90.00
_cell.angle_gamma   90.00
#
_symmetry.space_group_name_H-M   'P 1'
#
loop_
_entity.id
_entity.type
_entity.pdbx_description
1 polymer ?
#
loop_
_entity_poly.entity_id
_entity_poly.type
_entity_poly.pdbx_seq_one_letter_code
_entity_poly.pdbx_strand_id
1 'polypeptide(L)'
;MCKIFLWAPESDYDAKTVHCIAKKIVTFHRKDNVELILGTKQAYNHAIKNREEDGLQKAVEIYLKDHNSVLFLIDYDGRQSEAARLKQPNSFFNRINKVVENSKFSGRVQLILICQELEAWLLVDCLGICCYYTKSKNTRTKKDWQNFANKHQIGRTENITEAESGGKGAKEYLENFSKLIAEKRNRQLKEKDLKKHKYTESLSPEIADYLEINRTTIERNSSLKEFDEYLCPPSNREN
;
A
#
# COMPACT_ATOMS: atom_id res chain seq x y z
N MET A 1 -16.84 18.18 5.12
CA MET A 1 -16.10 16.93 5.42
C MET A 1 -15.95 16.17 4.12
N CYS A 2 -14.75 15.75 3.75
CA CYS A 2 -14.44 14.99 2.55
C CYS A 2 -14.37 13.50 2.92
N LYS A 3 -15.32 12.70 2.43
CA LYS A 3 -15.39 11.26 2.69
C LYS A 3 -14.79 10.49 1.52
N ILE A 4 -13.75 9.71 1.77
CA ILE A 4 -13.06 8.91 0.75
C ILE A 4 -13.26 7.44 1.09
N PHE A 5 -13.80 6.68 0.14
CA PHE A 5 -13.94 5.24 0.26
C PHE A 5 -12.71 4.55 -0.35
N LEU A 6 -11.99 3.76 0.44
CA LEU A 6 -10.81 3.02 0.01
C LEU A 6 -11.16 1.56 -0.22
N TRP A 7 -10.72 1.01 -1.35
CA TRP A 7 -10.91 -0.39 -1.68
C TRP A 7 -9.63 -1.03 -2.18
N ALA A 8 -8.97 -1.82 -1.33
CA ALA A 8 -7.92 -2.75 -1.72
C ALA A 8 -8.49 -4.17 -1.67
N PRO A 9 -9.02 -4.71 -2.78
CA PRO A 9 -9.91 -5.87 -2.73
C PRO A 9 -9.18 -7.23 -2.77
N GLU A 10 -7.85 -7.23 -2.88
CA GLU A 10 -7.02 -8.44 -3.02
C GLU A 10 -6.91 -9.22 -1.71
N SER A 11 -6.70 -8.53 -0.59
CA SER A 11 -6.73 -9.10 0.75
C SER A 11 -7.24 -8.11 1.80
N ASP A 12 -7.79 -8.63 2.91
CA ASP A 12 -8.17 -7.77 4.04
C ASP A 12 -6.94 -7.27 4.82
N TYR A 13 -5.75 -7.85 4.61
CA TYR A 13 -4.51 -7.34 5.17
C TYR A 13 -4.08 -6.08 4.41
N ASP A 14 -4.10 -6.12 3.08
CA ASP A 14 -3.76 -4.96 2.24
C ASP A 14 -4.73 -3.81 2.48
N ALA A 15 -6.03 -4.11 2.57
CA ALA A 15 -7.06 -3.14 2.94
C ALA A 15 -6.72 -2.40 4.26
N LYS A 16 -6.34 -3.14 5.30
CA LYS A 16 -5.97 -2.54 6.60
C LYS A 16 -4.68 -1.75 6.51
N THR A 17 -3.68 -2.24 5.78
CA THR A 17 -2.38 -1.58 5.58
C THR A 17 -2.54 -0.27 4.82
N VAL A 18 -3.25 -0.28 3.69
CA VAL A 18 -3.61 0.92 2.91
C VAL A 18 -4.34 1.92 3.79
N HIS A 19 -5.30 1.48 4.58
CA HIS A 19 -6.04 2.36 5.48
C HIS A 19 -5.16 2.98 6.58
N CYS A 20 -4.22 2.21 7.14
CA CYS A 20 -3.24 2.71 8.10
C CYS A 20 -2.35 3.79 7.48
N ILE A 21 -1.80 3.53 6.28
CA ILE A 21 -0.96 4.47 5.55
C ILE A 21 -1.75 5.74 5.19
N ALA A 22 -2.99 5.58 4.71
CA ALA A 22 -3.87 6.71 4.38
C ALA A 22 -4.13 7.61 5.60
N LYS A 23 -4.41 7.03 6.77
CA LYS A 23 -4.58 7.79 8.02
C LYS A 23 -3.33 8.59 8.37
N LYS A 24 -2.15 7.99 8.19
CA LYS A 24 -0.86 8.65 8.45
C LYS A 24 -0.60 9.79 7.46
N ILE A 25 -0.94 9.61 6.18
CA ILE A 25 -0.88 10.64 5.14
C ILE A 25 -1.79 11.83 5.51
N VAL A 26 -3.07 11.56 5.80
CA VAL A 26 -4.05 12.60 6.18
C VAL A 26 -3.57 13.37 7.41
N THR A 27 -3.01 12.67 8.40
CA THR A 27 -2.44 13.28 9.60
C THR A 27 -1.21 14.13 9.28
N PHE A 28 -0.31 13.64 8.41
CA PHE A 28 0.88 14.37 7.98
C PHE A 28 0.53 15.71 7.32
N HIS A 29 -0.51 15.72 6.47
CA HIS A 29 -1.02 16.95 5.83
C HIS A 29 -1.98 17.77 6.69
N ARG A 30 -2.29 17.32 7.92
CA ARG A 30 -3.24 17.98 8.84
C ARG A 30 -4.62 18.21 8.22
N LYS A 31 -5.10 17.23 7.46
CA LYS A 31 -6.40 17.28 6.77
C LYS A 31 -7.49 16.65 7.63
N ASP A 32 -7.78 17.27 8.78
CA ASP A 32 -8.75 16.76 9.76
C ASP A 32 -10.19 16.67 9.23
N ASN A 33 -10.45 17.29 8.07
CA ASN A 33 -11.73 17.23 7.38
C ASN A 33 -11.88 16.00 6.45
N VAL A 34 -10.86 15.15 6.31
CA VAL A 34 -10.89 13.93 5.51
C VAL A 34 -11.28 12.73 6.38
N GLU A 35 -12.38 12.08 6.03
CA GLU A 35 -12.84 10.84 6.64
C GLU A 35 -12.59 9.68 5.68
N LEU A 36 -11.90 8.65 6.18
CA LEU A 36 -11.52 7.48 5.42
C LEU A 36 -12.43 6.30 5.78
N ILE A 37 -13.13 5.75 4.79
CA ILE A 37 -13.96 4.56 4.94
C ILE A 37 -13.27 3.41 4.22
N LEU A 38 -13.20 2.24 4.86
CA LEU A 38 -12.53 1.07 4.30
C LEU A 38 -13.55 0.03 3.84
N GLY A 39 -13.48 -0.36 2.57
CA GLY A 39 -14.19 -1.51 2.03
C GLY A 39 -13.48 -2.83 2.35
N THR A 40 -14.25 -3.91 2.50
CA THR A 40 -13.71 -5.26 2.71
C THR A 40 -13.59 -6.04 1.40
N LYS A 41 -12.75 -7.07 1.39
CA LYS A 41 -12.70 -8.04 0.29
C LYS A 41 -14.04 -8.74 0.08
N GLN A 42 -14.75 -9.06 1.16
CA GLN A 42 -16.07 -9.70 1.07
C GLN A 42 -17.11 -8.79 0.42
N ALA A 43 -17.12 -7.49 0.75
CA ALA A 43 -17.99 -6.52 0.11
C ALA A 43 -17.72 -6.45 -1.40
N TYR A 44 -16.45 -6.52 -1.81
CA TYR A 44 -16.07 -6.52 -3.23
C TYR A 44 -16.59 -7.77 -3.92
N ASN A 45 -16.30 -8.93 -3.33
CA ASN A 45 -16.76 -10.22 -3.84
C ASN A 45 -18.28 -10.28 -3.96
N HIS A 46 -19.02 -9.64 -3.06
CA HIS A 46 -20.48 -9.54 -3.17
C HIS A 46 -20.90 -8.65 -4.34
N ALA A 47 -20.29 -7.46 -4.47
CA ALA A 47 -20.57 -6.51 -5.55
C ALA A 47 -20.35 -7.13 -6.94
N ILE A 48 -19.27 -7.90 -7.12
CA ILE A 48 -18.95 -8.54 -8.41
C ILE A 48 -19.67 -9.86 -8.69
N LYS A 49 -20.33 -10.46 -7.68
CA LYS A 49 -21.12 -11.70 -7.81
C LYS A 49 -22.56 -11.44 -8.19
N ASN A 50 -23.03 -10.20 -8.04
CA ASN A 50 -24.39 -9.84 -8.39
C ASN A 50 -24.59 -10.09 -9.90
N ARG A 51 -25.60 -10.90 -10.26
CA ARG A 51 -25.76 -11.48 -11.61
C ARG A 51 -26.23 -10.47 -12.66
N GLU A 52 -26.55 -9.25 -12.24
CA GLU A 52 -26.73 -8.14 -13.17
C GLU A 52 -25.36 -7.72 -13.69
N GLU A 53 -25.23 -7.44 -14.99
CA GLU A 53 -23.97 -7.14 -15.69
C GLU A 53 -23.16 -5.95 -15.11
N ASP A 54 -23.67 -5.30 -14.05
CA ASP A 54 -23.21 -4.01 -13.54
C ASP A 54 -23.12 -3.91 -12.00
N GLY A 55 -23.02 -5.04 -11.30
CA GLY A 55 -23.06 -5.08 -9.82
C GLY A 55 -22.01 -4.21 -9.12
N LEU A 56 -20.78 -4.14 -9.65
CA LEU A 56 -19.72 -3.29 -9.09
C LEU A 56 -20.01 -1.81 -9.32
N GLN A 57 -20.52 -1.43 -10.49
CA GLN A 57 -20.89 -0.05 -10.80
C GLN A 57 -22.03 0.42 -9.89
N LYS A 58 -23.05 -0.42 -9.66
CA LYS A 58 -24.14 -0.12 -8.72
C LYS A 58 -23.63 0.08 -7.30
N ALA A 59 -22.68 -0.75 -6.84
CA ALA A 59 -22.07 -0.57 -5.53
C ALA A 59 -21.33 0.77 -5.43
N VAL A 60 -20.54 1.13 -6.45
CA VAL A 60 -19.85 2.42 -6.53
C VAL A 60 -20.84 3.59 -6.56
N GLU A 61 -21.92 3.48 -7.33
CA GLU A 61 -23.00 4.49 -7.36
C GLU A 61 -23.62 4.70 -5.98
N ILE A 62 -23.85 3.62 -5.22
CA ILE A 62 -24.35 3.71 -3.84
C ILE A 62 -23.33 4.42 -2.95
N TYR A 63 -22.06 4.04 -2.99
CA TYR A 63 -21.03 4.69 -2.16
C TYR A 63 -20.91 6.18 -2.49
N LEU A 64 -20.96 6.57 -3.76
CA LEU A 64 -20.87 7.96 -4.19
C LEU A 64 -22.08 8.83 -3.79
N LYS A 65 -23.15 8.27 -3.20
CA LYS A 65 -24.21 9.08 -2.57
C LYS A 65 -23.72 9.77 -1.30
N ASP A 66 -22.88 9.09 -0.53
CA ASP A 66 -22.41 9.57 0.79
C ASP A 66 -20.90 9.86 0.82
N HIS A 67 -20.17 9.50 -0.24
CA HIS A 67 -18.71 9.68 -0.34
C HIS A 67 -18.35 10.61 -1.49
N ASN A 68 -17.31 11.43 -1.29
CA ASN A 68 -16.79 12.33 -2.32
C ASN A 68 -16.11 11.54 -3.43
N SER A 69 -15.33 10.52 -3.07
CA SER A 69 -14.59 9.66 -4.00
C SER A 69 -14.48 8.21 -3.55
N VAL A 70 -14.21 7.34 -4.52
CA VAL A 70 -13.84 5.93 -4.33
C VAL A 70 -12.46 5.72 -4.94
N LEU A 71 -11.50 5.24 -4.14
CA LEU A 71 -10.17 4.89 -4.60
C LEU A 71 -10.04 3.37 -4.57
N PHE A 72 -9.83 2.76 -5.72
CA PHE A 72 -9.39 1.38 -5.84
C PHE A 72 -7.87 1.32 -5.78
N LEU A 73 -7.33 0.39 -5.01
CA LEU A 73 -5.91 0.12 -4.94
C LEU A 73 -5.66 -1.36 -5.25
N ILE A 74 -4.74 -1.63 -6.16
CA ILE A 74 -4.44 -3.00 -6.63
C ILE A 74 -2.94 -3.14 -6.78
N ASP A 75 -2.39 -4.28 -6.35
CA ASP A 75 -1.01 -4.65 -6.54
C ASP A 75 -0.64 -4.81 -8.03
N TYR A 76 0.51 -4.23 -8.37
CA TYR A 76 1.07 -4.23 -9.71
C TYR A 76 2.47 -4.85 -9.75
N ASP A 77 2.52 -6.10 -10.21
CA ASP A 77 3.74 -6.92 -10.33
C ASP A 77 4.56 -6.63 -11.61
N GLY A 78 4.30 -5.50 -12.30
CA GLY A 78 5.06 -5.07 -13.48
C GLY A 78 4.39 -5.27 -14.85
N ARG A 79 5.04 -4.73 -15.90
CA ARG A 79 4.51 -4.63 -17.28
C ARG A 79 4.17 -5.97 -17.95
N GLN A 80 4.87 -7.05 -17.60
CA GLN A 80 4.59 -8.38 -18.16
C GLN A 80 3.27 -8.95 -17.64
N SER A 81 2.94 -8.67 -16.38
CA SER A 81 1.69 -9.06 -15.73
C SER A 81 0.49 -8.27 -16.27
N GLU A 82 0.68 -7.00 -16.60
CA GLU A 82 -0.33 -6.11 -17.18
C GLU A 82 -0.79 -6.57 -18.58
N ALA A 83 0.15 -6.85 -19.49
CA ALA A 83 -0.16 -7.29 -20.84
C ALA A 83 -0.91 -8.64 -20.88
N ALA A 84 -0.73 -9.48 -19.86
CA ALA A 84 -1.48 -10.73 -19.68
C ALA A 84 -2.88 -10.49 -19.06
N ARG A 85 -2.98 -9.60 -18.06
CA ARG A 85 -4.26 -9.24 -17.39
C ARG A 85 -5.23 -8.51 -18.32
N LEU A 86 -4.72 -7.69 -19.25
CA LEU A 86 -5.53 -6.98 -20.27
C LEU A 86 -6.20 -7.95 -21.26
N LYS A 87 -5.61 -9.12 -21.52
CA LYS A 87 -6.17 -10.14 -22.43
C LYS A 87 -7.34 -10.91 -21.84
N GLN A 88 -7.65 -10.75 -20.55
CA GLN A 88 -8.76 -11.43 -19.87
C GLN A 88 -9.89 -10.44 -19.58
N PRO A 89 -10.99 -10.40 -20.35
CA PRO A 89 -12.04 -9.38 -20.23
C PRO A 89 -12.72 -9.32 -18.84
N ASN A 90 -12.67 -10.42 -18.11
CA ASN A 90 -13.25 -10.58 -16.78
C ASN A 90 -12.19 -10.55 -15.66
N SER A 91 -10.96 -10.15 -15.96
CA SER A 91 -9.92 -9.98 -14.95
C SER A 91 -10.33 -8.96 -13.91
N PHE A 92 -9.77 -9.12 -12.71
CA PHE A 92 -9.99 -8.24 -11.57
C PHE A 92 -9.75 -6.76 -11.93
N PHE A 93 -8.64 -6.48 -12.62
CA PHE A 93 -8.29 -5.17 -13.15
C PHE A 93 -9.33 -4.64 -14.15
N ASN A 94 -9.69 -5.42 -15.17
CA ASN A 94 -10.61 -4.96 -16.22
C ASN A 94 -12.02 -4.64 -15.67
N ARG A 95 -12.48 -5.35 -14.64
CA ARG A 95 -13.75 -5.04 -13.96
C ARG A 95 -13.72 -3.68 -13.26
N ILE A 96 -12.63 -3.37 -12.57
CA ILE A 96 -12.46 -2.07 -11.91
C ILE A 96 -12.27 -0.97 -12.95
N ASN A 97 -11.45 -1.22 -13.97
CA ASN A 97 -11.17 -0.24 -15.01
C ASN A 97 -12.43 0.19 -15.77
N LYS A 98 -13.35 -0.74 -16.07
CA LYS A 98 -14.68 -0.41 -16.65
C LYS A 98 -15.47 0.59 -15.81
N VAL A 99 -15.37 0.50 -14.48
CA VAL A 99 -16.07 1.41 -13.56
C VAL A 99 -15.35 2.75 -13.49
N VAL A 100 -14.03 2.75 -13.47
CA VAL A 100 -13.19 3.97 -13.47
C VAL A 100 -13.39 4.77 -14.76
N GLU A 101 -13.43 4.11 -15.91
CA GLU A 101 -13.62 4.72 -17.23
C GLU A 101 -15.08 5.14 -17.50
N ASN A 102 -16.01 4.80 -16.60
CA ASN A 102 -17.40 5.20 -16.75
C ASN A 102 -17.55 6.71 -16.56
N SER A 103 -18.01 7.39 -17.63
CA SER A 103 -18.19 8.85 -17.64
C SER A 103 -19.11 9.38 -16.55
N LYS A 104 -20.04 8.56 -16.02
CA LYS A 104 -20.90 8.90 -14.87
C LYS A 104 -20.10 9.20 -13.61
N PHE A 105 -18.90 8.67 -13.48
CA PHE A 105 -18.06 8.74 -12.28
C PHE A 105 -16.78 9.56 -12.48
N SER A 106 -16.69 10.28 -13.60
CA SER A 106 -15.52 11.07 -13.98
C SER A 106 -15.02 11.95 -12.83
N GLY A 107 -13.74 11.81 -12.49
CA GLY A 107 -13.08 12.56 -11.41
C GLY A 107 -13.38 12.10 -9.98
N ARG A 108 -14.31 11.15 -9.78
CA ARG A 108 -14.73 10.68 -8.44
C ARG A 108 -14.33 9.25 -8.14
N VAL A 109 -14.00 8.46 -9.16
CA VAL A 109 -13.52 7.08 -9.00
C VAL A 109 -12.15 6.99 -9.64
N GLN A 110 -11.18 6.49 -8.88
CA GLN A 110 -9.78 6.38 -9.33
C GLN A 110 -9.27 4.98 -9.05
N LEU A 111 -8.33 4.53 -9.88
CA LEU A 111 -7.60 3.29 -9.68
C LEU A 111 -6.11 3.62 -9.53
N ILE A 112 -5.53 3.19 -8.42
CA ILE A 112 -4.10 3.29 -8.13
C ILE A 112 -3.50 1.90 -8.26
N LEU A 113 -2.47 1.79 -9.09
CA LEU A 113 -1.67 0.58 -9.24
C LEU A 113 -0.46 0.68 -8.31
N ILE A 114 -0.45 -0.14 -7.26
CA ILE A 114 0.61 -0.17 -6.26
C ILE A 114 1.85 -0.79 -6.91
N CYS A 115 2.81 0.07 -7.28
CA CYS A 115 4.03 -0.33 -7.96
C CYS A 115 4.91 -1.16 -7.02
N GLN A 116 5.24 -2.37 -7.45
CA GLN A 116 6.03 -3.35 -6.68
C GLN A 116 5.31 -3.92 -5.45
N GLU A 117 4.01 -4.13 -5.55
CA GLU A 117 3.16 -4.62 -4.45
C GLU A 117 3.16 -3.68 -3.23
N LEU A 118 2.27 -3.93 -2.29
CA LEU A 118 2.16 -3.16 -1.06
C LEU A 118 3.44 -3.21 -0.21
N GLU A 119 4.24 -4.27 -0.32
CA GLU A 119 5.51 -4.41 0.37
C GLU A 119 6.50 -3.29 0.02
N ALA A 120 6.46 -2.76 -1.20
CA ALA A 120 7.29 -1.62 -1.56
C ALA A 120 6.93 -0.36 -0.76
N TRP A 121 5.64 -0.18 -0.45
CA TRP A 121 5.20 0.89 0.45
C TRP A 121 5.69 0.68 1.88
N LEU A 122 5.83 -0.56 2.35
CA LEU A 122 6.40 -0.81 3.68
C LEU A 122 7.90 -0.44 3.74
N LEU A 123 8.63 -0.64 2.65
CA LEU A 123 10.06 -0.38 2.53
C LEU A 123 10.44 1.11 2.39
N VAL A 124 9.46 2.01 2.30
CA VAL A 124 9.68 3.46 2.32
C VAL A 124 10.21 3.97 3.67
N ASP A 125 10.18 3.14 4.71
CA ASP A 125 10.80 3.43 6.00
C ASP A 125 11.33 2.14 6.67
N CYS A 126 12.56 1.78 6.34
CA CYS A 126 13.25 0.61 6.90
C CYS A 126 13.43 0.70 8.42
N LEU A 127 13.50 1.92 8.99
CA LEU A 127 13.65 2.10 10.43
C LEU A 127 12.34 1.79 11.16
N GLY A 128 11.19 2.13 10.56
CA GLY A 128 9.88 1.69 11.03
C GLY A 128 9.75 0.17 11.10
N ILE A 129 10.20 -0.51 10.04
CA ILE A 129 10.25 -1.99 10.03
C ILE A 129 11.15 -2.51 11.16
N CYS A 130 12.33 -1.92 11.37
CA CYS A 130 13.20 -2.29 12.50
C CYS A 130 12.49 -2.11 13.85
N CYS A 131 11.70 -1.04 14.03
CA CYS A 131 10.96 -0.78 15.26
C CYS A 131 9.89 -1.84 15.52
N TYR A 132 9.20 -2.29 14.47
CA TYR A 132 8.24 -3.39 14.57
C TYR A 132 8.91 -4.68 15.09
N TYR A 133 9.96 -5.15 14.41
CA TYR A 133 10.63 -6.41 14.77
C TYR A 133 11.42 -6.36 16.09
N THR A 134 11.82 -5.16 16.53
CA THR A 134 12.41 -4.96 17.86
C THR A 134 11.36 -4.73 18.94
N LYS A 135 10.08 -4.58 18.58
CA LYS A 135 8.95 -4.24 19.46
C LYS A 135 9.23 -2.99 20.31
N SER A 136 9.91 -2.00 19.73
CA SER A 136 10.34 -0.80 20.45
C SER A 136 10.43 0.42 19.56
N LYS A 137 9.62 1.45 19.86
CA LYS A 137 9.72 2.77 19.20
C LYS A 137 11.04 3.49 19.50
N ASN A 138 11.66 3.20 20.66
CA ASN A 138 12.97 3.73 21.02
C ASN A 138 14.08 3.27 20.06
N THR A 139 13.85 2.22 19.27
CA THR A 139 14.78 1.82 18.21
C THR A 139 15.02 2.95 17.20
N ARG A 140 14.05 3.83 16.95
CA ARG A 140 14.20 4.99 16.05
C ARG A 140 15.31 5.96 16.49
N THR A 141 15.57 6.10 17.79
CA THR A 141 16.55 7.05 18.32
C THR A 141 17.95 6.44 18.48
N LYS A 142 18.08 5.11 18.27
CA LYS A 142 19.36 4.41 18.41
C LYS A 142 20.17 4.51 17.13
N LYS A 143 21.34 5.14 17.21
CA LYS A 143 22.23 5.39 16.07
C LYS A 143 22.64 4.12 15.31
N ASP A 144 22.82 3.00 16.01
CA ASP A 144 23.21 1.73 15.38
C ASP A 144 22.09 1.13 14.52
N TRP A 145 20.83 1.36 14.89
CA TRP A 145 19.65 0.97 14.13
C TRP A 145 19.34 1.93 13.00
N GLN A 146 19.51 3.24 13.21
CA GLN A 146 19.45 4.24 12.13
C GLN A 146 20.46 3.89 11.03
N ASN A 147 21.72 3.66 11.41
CA ASN A 147 22.76 3.27 10.46
C ASN A 147 22.46 1.94 9.76
N PHE A 148 21.88 0.97 10.48
CA PHE A 148 21.48 -0.31 9.90
C PHE A 148 20.33 -0.13 8.90
N ALA A 149 19.28 0.59 9.27
CA ALA A 149 18.13 0.86 8.40
C ALA A 149 18.57 1.63 7.14
N ASN A 150 19.35 2.70 7.28
CA ASN A 150 19.82 3.51 6.16
C ASN A 150 20.64 2.70 5.15
N LYS A 151 21.41 1.69 5.59
CA LYS A 151 22.16 0.80 4.69
C LYS A 151 21.26 -0.10 3.82
N HIS A 152 20.06 -0.42 4.31
CA HIS A 152 19.07 -1.23 3.60
C HIS A 152 17.98 -0.38 2.96
N GLN A 153 18.06 0.94 3.14
CA GLN A 153 17.10 1.87 2.60
C GLN A 153 17.48 2.21 1.15
N ILE A 154 16.99 1.41 0.21
CA ILE A 154 17.21 1.59 -1.23
C ILE A 154 16.38 2.79 -1.71
N GLY A 155 16.97 3.69 -2.50
CA GLY A 155 16.36 4.96 -2.95
C GLY A 155 14.86 4.92 -3.26
N ARG A 156 14.49 4.85 -4.54
CA ARG A 156 13.10 4.67 -4.97
C ARG A 156 12.73 3.19 -4.84
N THR A 157 11.66 2.90 -4.10
CA THR A 157 11.25 1.54 -3.76
C THR A 157 10.59 0.81 -4.92
N GLU A 158 10.00 1.54 -5.88
CA GLU A 158 9.49 0.98 -7.13
C GLU A 158 10.59 0.36 -8.01
N ASN A 159 11.87 0.68 -7.73
CA ASN A 159 13.02 0.16 -8.46
C ASN A 159 13.65 -1.10 -7.81
N ILE A 160 13.07 -1.64 -6.74
CA ILE A 160 13.64 -2.80 -6.03
C ILE A 160 13.73 -4.05 -6.94
N THR A 161 12.93 -4.13 -8.02
CA THR A 161 13.10 -5.17 -9.06
C THR A 161 14.30 -5.00 -9.98
N GLU A 162 14.81 -3.78 -10.15
CA GLU A 162 15.89 -3.50 -11.11
C GLU A 162 17.28 -3.52 -10.44
N ALA A 163 17.36 -3.34 -9.12
CA ALA A 163 18.62 -3.17 -8.42
C ALA A 163 19.29 -4.49 -7.97
N GLU A 164 18.56 -5.60 -7.87
CA GLU A 164 19.12 -6.90 -7.45
C GLU A 164 19.42 -7.82 -8.66
N SER A 165 20.69 -8.17 -8.85
CA SER A 165 21.11 -9.14 -9.87
C SER A 165 20.52 -10.53 -9.56
N GLY A 166 19.58 -11.00 -10.40
CA GLY A 166 18.79 -12.22 -10.20
C GLY A 166 17.41 -12.03 -9.54
N GLY A 167 16.89 -10.79 -9.55
CA GLY A 167 15.90 -10.23 -8.62
C GLY A 167 14.60 -10.99 -8.37
N LYS A 168 14.27 -11.04 -7.07
CA LYS A 168 12.95 -11.30 -6.50
C LYS A 168 12.40 -9.93 -6.01
N GLY A 169 11.08 -9.72 -6.02
CA GLY A 169 10.44 -8.41 -5.84
C GLY A 169 10.56 -7.79 -4.44
N ALA A 170 9.79 -6.73 -4.18
CA ALA A 170 9.80 -6.02 -2.89
C ALA A 170 9.44 -6.95 -1.71
N LYS A 171 8.58 -7.93 -1.95
CA LYS A 171 8.20 -8.95 -0.98
C LYS A 171 9.39 -9.75 -0.48
N GLU A 172 10.20 -10.29 -1.38
CA GLU A 172 11.37 -11.08 -1.00
C GLU A 172 12.47 -10.22 -0.41
N TYR A 173 12.59 -8.97 -0.85
CA TYR A 173 13.44 -7.99 -0.17
C TYR A 173 13.04 -7.84 1.30
N LEU A 174 11.74 -7.66 1.57
CA LEU A 174 11.22 -7.51 2.93
C LEU A 174 11.39 -8.79 3.77
N GLU A 175 11.22 -9.97 3.18
CA GLU A 175 11.53 -11.24 3.83
C GLU A 175 13.01 -11.37 4.22
N ASN A 176 13.92 -10.95 3.34
CA ASN A 176 15.35 -10.98 3.62
C ASN A 176 15.72 -9.93 4.67
N PHE A 177 15.18 -8.72 4.57
CA PHE A 177 15.44 -7.64 5.51
C PHE A 177 14.95 -7.98 6.93
N SER A 178 13.76 -8.57 7.06
CA SER A 178 13.24 -9.04 8.35
C SER A 178 14.14 -10.12 8.99
N LYS A 179 14.70 -11.04 8.19
CA LYS A 179 15.71 -11.99 8.66
C LYS A 179 16.97 -11.28 9.18
N LEU A 180 17.50 -10.30 8.45
CA LEU A 180 18.69 -9.53 8.86
C LEU A 180 18.45 -8.76 10.17
N ILE A 181 17.24 -8.22 10.37
CA ILE A 181 16.87 -7.57 11.63
C ILE A 181 16.90 -8.58 12.79
N ALA A 182 16.34 -9.78 12.58
CA ALA A 182 16.34 -10.83 13.60
C ALA A 182 17.77 -11.22 14.00
N GLU A 183 18.66 -11.43 13.02
CA GLU A 183 20.08 -11.72 13.25
C GLU A 183 20.80 -10.59 14.01
N LYS A 184 20.55 -9.33 13.63
CA LYS A 184 21.13 -8.17 14.33
C LYS A 184 20.63 -8.07 15.77
N ARG A 185 19.35 -8.38 16.03
CA ARG A 185 18.74 -8.36 17.35
C ARG A 185 19.29 -9.47 18.26
N ASN A 186 19.51 -10.66 17.72
CA ASN A 186 20.09 -11.78 18.45
C ASN A 186 21.01 -12.61 17.55
N ARG A 187 22.32 -12.41 17.71
CA ARG A 187 23.37 -13.07 16.92
C ARG A 187 23.47 -14.59 17.12
N GLN A 188 22.80 -15.15 18.12
CA GLN A 188 22.81 -16.59 18.42
C GLN A 188 21.57 -17.33 17.89
N LEU A 189 20.68 -16.65 17.16
CA LEU A 189 19.50 -17.31 16.58
C LEU A 189 19.90 -18.39 15.57
N LYS A 190 19.33 -19.58 15.74
CA LYS A 190 19.50 -20.68 14.78
C LYS A 190 18.66 -20.40 13.51
N GLU A 191 19.10 -20.92 12.37
CA GLU A 191 18.44 -20.69 11.08
C GLU A 191 16.94 -21.06 11.07
N LYS A 192 16.58 -22.16 11.75
CA LYS A 192 15.17 -22.59 11.91
C LYS A 192 14.29 -21.55 12.62
N ASP A 193 14.88 -20.77 13.53
CA ASP A 193 14.18 -19.76 14.30
C ASP A 193 14.16 -18.43 13.55
N LEU A 194 15.17 -18.14 12.71
CA LEU A 194 15.16 -17.02 11.77
C LEU A 194 14.02 -17.10 10.75
N LYS A 195 13.69 -18.31 10.27
CA LYS A 195 12.54 -18.50 9.36
C LYS A 195 11.21 -18.06 9.97
N LYS A 196 11.06 -18.18 11.29
CA LYS A 196 9.84 -17.74 12.02
C LYS A 196 9.76 -16.21 12.19
N HIS A 197 10.84 -15.49 11.91
CA HIS A 197 10.91 -14.04 11.99
C HIS A 197 10.87 -13.39 10.60
N LYS A 198 10.69 -14.19 9.54
CA LYS A 198 10.44 -13.67 8.20
C LYS A 198 9.13 -12.92 8.17
N TYR A 199 9.11 -11.89 7.35
CA TYR A 199 7.88 -11.23 6.94
C TYR A 199 6.87 -12.22 6.36
N THR A 200 5.60 -12.01 6.71
CA THR A 200 4.45 -12.60 6.06
C THR A 200 3.42 -11.50 5.86
N GLU A 201 2.64 -11.57 4.79
CA GLU A 201 1.67 -10.54 4.37
C GLU A 201 0.68 -10.15 5.49
N SER A 202 0.29 -11.10 6.34
CA SER A 202 -0.57 -10.84 7.50
C SER A 202 -0.01 -9.82 8.50
N LEU A 203 1.29 -9.57 8.48
CA LEU A 203 1.97 -8.60 9.35
C LEU A 203 1.95 -7.18 8.78
N SER A 204 1.57 -7.00 7.51
CA SER A 204 1.60 -5.70 6.83
C SER A 204 0.87 -4.59 7.60
N PRO A 205 -0.30 -4.82 8.24
CA PRO A 205 -0.99 -3.74 8.95
C PRO A 205 -0.25 -3.30 10.20
N GLU A 206 0.31 -4.26 10.94
CA GLU A 206 1.07 -3.96 12.17
C GLU A 206 2.41 -3.30 11.84
N ILE A 207 3.06 -3.68 10.75
CA ILE A 207 4.28 -3.00 10.28
C ILE A 207 3.96 -1.56 9.92
N ALA A 208 2.87 -1.33 9.17
CA ALA A 208 2.44 -0.01 8.75
C ALA A 208 2.28 0.96 9.94
N ASP A 209 1.78 0.49 11.09
CA ASP A 209 1.65 1.30 12.31
C ASP A 209 2.98 1.88 12.80
N TYR A 210 4.09 1.16 12.58
CA TYR A 210 5.42 1.62 12.98
C TYR A 210 6.08 2.54 11.96
N LEU A 211 5.60 2.61 10.72
CA LEU A 211 6.18 3.47 9.68
C LEU A 211 5.93 4.95 9.98
N GLU A 212 6.91 5.78 9.65
CA GLU A 212 6.78 7.22 9.66
C GLU A 212 6.45 7.70 8.25
N ILE A 213 5.38 8.49 8.12
CA ILE A 213 5.00 9.13 6.87
C ILE A 213 5.41 10.60 6.94
N ASN A 214 6.31 10.98 6.05
CA ASN A 214 6.73 12.35 5.80
C ASN A 214 7.01 12.53 4.32
N ARG A 215 7.40 13.75 3.92
CA ARG A 215 7.68 14.08 2.53
C ARG A 215 8.70 13.13 1.88
N THR A 216 9.78 12.82 2.58
CA THR A 216 10.84 11.93 2.07
C THR A 216 10.32 10.51 1.86
N THR A 217 9.53 9.97 2.78
CA THR A 217 9.02 8.60 2.63
C THR A 217 7.96 8.50 1.52
N ILE A 218 7.12 9.52 1.35
CA ILE A 218 6.13 9.57 0.26
C ILE A 218 6.83 9.63 -1.11
N GLU A 219 7.86 10.47 -1.25
CA GLU A 219 8.60 10.64 -2.51
C GLU A 219 9.43 9.40 -2.92
N ARG A 220 9.54 8.38 -2.06
CA ARG A 220 10.26 7.13 -2.34
C ARG A 220 9.44 6.08 -3.08
N ASN A 221 8.15 6.30 -3.31
CA ASN A 221 7.35 5.42 -4.17
C ASN A 221 6.36 6.24 -4.99
N SER A 222 6.39 6.11 -6.32
CA SER A 222 5.50 6.83 -7.22
C SER A 222 4.01 6.59 -6.95
N SER A 223 3.61 5.34 -6.71
CA SER A 223 2.21 5.00 -6.41
C SER A 223 1.76 5.45 -5.02
N LEU A 224 2.67 5.51 -4.04
CA LEU A 224 2.39 6.12 -2.73
C LEU A 224 2.20 7.63 -2.85
N LYS A 225 3.00 8.27 -3.71
CA LYS A 225 2.85 9.70 -4.02
C LYS A 225 1.55 9.99 -4.75
N GLU A 226 1.17 9.17 -5.72
CA GLU A 226 -0.15 9.27 -6.37
C GLU A 226 -1.28 9.10 -5.35
N PHE A 227 -1.15 8.14 -4.42
CA PHE A 227 -2.12 7.98 -3.34
C PHE A 227 -2.22 9.20 -2.43
N ASP A 228 -1.07 9.80 -2.08
CA ASP A 228 -0.99 11.06 -1.34
C ASP A 228 -1.76 12.19 -2.05
N GLU A 229 -1.56 12.33 -3.36
CA GLU A 229 -2.22 13.36 -4.19
C GLU A 229 -3.73 13.16 -4.28
N TYR A 230 -4.24 11.92 -4.33
CA TYR A 230 -5.68 11.67 -4.32
C TYR A 230 -6.33 11.86 -2.95
N LEU A 231 -5.63 11.54 -1.86
CA LEU A 231 -6.13 11.74 -0.50
C LEU A 231 -6.12 13.22 -0.11
N CYS A 232 -5.03 13.90 -0.45
CA CYS A 232 -4.71 15.25 -0.02
C CYS A 232 -4.23 16.07 -1.22
N PRO A 233 -5.10 16.35 -2.21
CA PRO A 233 -4.69 17.09 -3.39
C PRO A 233 -4.07 18.42 -2.97
N PRO A 234 -2.97 18.84 -3.62
CA PRO A 234 -2.37 20.13 -3.34
C PRO A 234 -3.48 21.17 -3.50
N SER A 235 -3.75 21.93 -2.44
CA SER A 235 -4.62 23.09 -2.54
C SER A 235 -4.09 23.89 -3.73
N ASN A 236 -4.89 24.06 -4.78
CA ASN A 236 -4.49 24.89 -5.90
C ASN A 236 -3.90 26.18 -5.32
N ARG A 237 -2.72 26.57 -5.80
CA ARG A 237 -2.24 27.94 -5.61
C ARG A 237 -3.37 28.82 -6.17
N GLU A 238 -4.21 29.33 -5.30
CA GLU A 238 -5.20 30.33 -5.68
C GLU A 238 -4.39 31.57 -6.05
N ASN A 239 -4.43 31.85 -7.36
CA ASN A 239 -3.92 33.02 -8.10
C ASN A 239 -2.42 33.05 -8.43
#